data_AF-A0A843DHY6-F1
#
_entry.id   AF-A0A843DHY6-F1
#
_cell.length_a   1.000
_cell.length_b   1.000
_cell.length_c   1.000
_cell.angle_alpha   90.00
_cell.angle_beta   90.00
_cell.angle_gamma   90.00
#
_symmetry.space_group_name_H-M   'P 1'
#
loop_
_entity.id
_entity.type
_entity.pdbx_description
1 polymer ?
#
loop_
_entity_poly.entity_id
_entity_poly.type
_entity_poly.pdbx_seq_one_letter_code
_entity_poly.pdbx_strand_id
1 'polypeptide(L)'
;MTTRFHLYFPTGTEHLLEEAKAEIPNLSGFLIQAIKARLAEGSQPQKAGISAADIFSKKFGDLESEAYIRQIFPDGVSASQALKNRLTETKRTHTEQFGEIAQLFAAKYPGYAKILEEL
;
A
#
# COMPACT_ATOMS: atom_id res chain seq x y z
N MET A 1 -32.70 10.55 15.17
CA MET A 1 -31.73 11.62 14.85
C MET A 1 -31.54 11.64 13.34
N THR A 2 -31.72 12.79 12.69
CA THR A 2 -31.59 12.91 11.23
C THR A 2 -30.24 13.53 10.89
N THR A 3 -29.33 12.75 10.31
CA THR A 3 -28.01 13.25 9.89
C THR A 3 -28.14 13.99 8.55
N ARG A 4 -27.68 15.23 8.51
CA ARG A 4 -27.62 16.05 7.28
C ARG A 4 -26.18 16.15 6.80
N PHE A 5 -25.98 16.01 5.49
CA PHE A 5 -24.69 16.17 4.84
C PHE A 5 -24.73 17.40 3.94
N HIS A 6 -23.72 18.24 4.02
CA HIS A 6 -23.52 19.38 3.13
C HIS A 6 -22.41 19.03 2.14
N LEU A 7 -22.75 18.99 0.86
CA LEU A 7 -21.79 18.75 -0.22
C LEU A 7 -21.49 20.08 -0.89
N TYR A 8 -20.20 20.40 -1.02
CA TYR A 8 -19.74 21.59 -1.72
C TYR A 8 -19.38 21.22 -3.15
N PHE A 9 -19.96 21.92 -4.11
CA PHE A 9 -19.66 21.76 -5.52
C PHE A 9 -18.92 23.00 -6.04
N PRO A 10 -17.99 22.84 -7.00
CA PRO A 10 -17.32 23.97 -7.63
C PRO A 10 -18.31 24.93 -8.29
N THR A 11 -18.02 26.22 -8.25
CA THR A 11 -18.83 27.26 -8.91
C THR A 11 -18.96 26.99 -10.40
N GLY A 12 -20.18 27.05 -10.95
CA GLY A 12 -20.46 26.79 -12.36
C GLY A 12 -20.92 25.35 -12.67
N THR A 13 -21.02 24.47 -11.67
CA THR A 13 -21.49 23.08 -11.84
C THR A 13 -22.98 22.89 -11.51
N GLU A 14 -23.72 23.98 -11.26
CA GLU A 14 -25.13 23.95 -10.88
C GLU A 14 -26.00 23.32 -11.96
N HIS A 15 -25.70 23.59 -13.24
CA HIS A 15 -26.43 23.01 -14.38
C HIS A 15 -26.34 21.48 -14.42
N LEU A 16 -25.17 20.91 -14.11
CA LEU A 16 -24.96 19.46 -14.05
C LEU A 16 -25.79 18.82 -12.93
N LEU A 17 -26.00 19.53 -11.82
CA LEU A 17 -26.85 19.06 -10.72
C LEU A 17 -28.33 19.06 -11.12
N GLU A 18 -28.78 20.06 -11.89
CA GLU A 18 -30.15 20.11 -12.38
C GLU A 18 -30.42 19.05 -13.45
N GLU A 19 -29.48 18.81 -14.36
CA GLU A 19 -29.53 17.69 -15.32
C GLU A 19 -29.60 16.33 -14.59
N ALA A 20 -28.72 16.12 -13.60
CA ALA A 20 -28.71 14.89 -12.81
C ALA A 20 -30.01 14.67 -12.01
N LYS A 21 -30.67 15.74 -11.53
CA LYS A 21 -31.97 15.64 -10.85
C LYS A 21 -33.09 15.25 -11.82
N ALA A 22 -33.03 15.71 -13.06
CA ALA A 22 -34.01 15.35 -14.09
C ALA A 22 -33.87 13.88 -14.50
N GLU A 23 -32.64 13.38 -14.60
CA GLU A 23 -32.35 11.98 -14.97
C GLU A 23 -32.54 10.99 -13.82
N ILE A 24 -32.26 11.41 -12.58
CA ILE A 24 -32.32 10.55 -11.39
C ILE A 24 -33.40 11.09 -10.43
N PRO A 25 -34.65 10.60 -10.56
CA PRO A 25 -35.69 10.90 -9.59
C PRO A 25 -35.23 10.41 -8.21
N ASN A 26 -35.07 11.33 -7.25
CA ASN A 26 -34.48 11.10 -5.92
C ASN A 26 -32.93 10.96 -5.89
N LEU A 27 -32.23 11.81 -6.64
CA LEU A 27 -30.77 11.97 -6.60
C LEU A 27 -30.19 12.05 -5.17
N SER A 28 -30.87 12.74 -4.25
CA SER A 28 -30.45 12.84 -2.84
C SER A 28 -30.41 11.47 -2.16
N GLY A 29 -31.44 10.64 -2.36
CA GLY A 29 -31.49 9.28 -1.84
C GLY A 29 -30.41 8.39 -2.45
N PHE A 30 -30.18 8.52 -3.77
CA PHE A 30 -29.11 7.81 -4.48
C PHE A 30 -27.73 8.17 -3.93
N LEU A 31 -27.41 9.46 -3.79
CA LEU A 31 -26.13 9.92 -3.24
C LEU A 31 -25.91 9.45 -1.81
N ILE A 32 -26.94 9.48 -0.96
CA ILE A 32 -26.85 8.94 0.40
C ILE A 32 -26.56 7.43 0.38
N GLN A 33 -27.21 6.67 -0.50
CA GLN A 33 -26.94 5.23 -0.63
C GLN A 33 -25.54 4.96 -1.17
N ALA A 34 -25.07 5.73 -2.17
CA ALA A 34 -23.71 5.61 -2.70
C ALA A 34 -22.65 5.95 -1.64
N ILE A 35 -22.84 7.03 -0.89
CA ILE A 35 -21.97 7.40 0.23
C ILE A 35 -22.01 6.32 1.30
N LYS A 36 -23.19 5.80 1.66
CA LYS A 36 -23.32 4.70 2.64
C LYS A 36 -22.67 3.41 2.15
N ALA A 37 -22.82 3.06 0.88
CA ALA A 37 -22.17 1.89 0.27
C ALA A 37 -20.66 2.07 0.29
N ARG A 38 -20.16 3.26 -0.06
CA ARG A 38 -18.71 3.56 -0.03
C ARG A 38 -18.15 3.63 1.39
N LEU A 39 -18.91 4.16 2.34
CA LEU A 39 -18.57 4.13 3.76
C LEU A 39 -18.67 2.72 4.31
N ALA A 40 -19.59 1.88 3.83
CA ALA A 40 -19.69 0.47 4.18
C ALA A 40 -18.56 -0.35 3.54
N GLU A 41 -18.09 0.00 2.34
CA GLU A 41 -16.85 -0.51 1.74
C GLU A 41 -15.62 -0.04 2.51
N GLY A 42 -15.66 1.17 3.07
CA GLY A 42 -14.65 1.71 4.00
C GLY A 42 -14.80 1.22 5.45
N SER A 43 -15.91 0.56 5.79
CA SER A 43 -16.20 -0.04 7.11
C SER A 43 -16.22 -1.56 7.06
N GLN A 44 -16.16 -2.16 5.87
CA GLN A 44 -15.48 -3.43 5.73
C GLN A 44 -14.03 -3.14 6.12
N PRO A 45 -13.46 -3.88 7.08
CA PRO A 45 -12.02 -3.97 7.12
C PRO A 45 -11.62 -4.64 5.81
N GLN A 46 -11.45 -3.84 4.76
CA GLN A 46 -10.41 -4.16 3.81
C GLN A 46 -9.15 -4.18 4.68
N LYS A 47 -8.78 -5.39 5.11
CA LYS A 47 -7.39 -5.79 5.01
C LYS A 47 -6.98 -5.54 3.55
N ALA A 48 -6.78 -4.28 3.17
CA ALA A 48 -5.76 -3.95 2.19
C ALA A 48 -4.47 -4.35 2.90
N GLY A 49 -4.23 -5.66 2.97
CA GLY A 49 -2.96 -6.20 3.41
C GLY A 49 -1.99 -5.60 2.42
N ILE A 50 -1.16 -4.67 2.89
CA ILE A 50 -0.06 -4.12 2.11
C ILE A 50 0.63 -5.34 1.51
N SER A 51 0.68 -5.42 0.18
CA SER A 51 1.15 -6.65 -0.48
C SER A 51 2.61 -6.89 -0.12
N ALA A 52 3.07 -8.14 -0.17
CA ALA A 52 4.49 -8.43 0.03
C ALA A 52 5.38 -7.61 -0.93
N ALA A 53 4.91 -7.37 -2.16
CA ALA A 53 5.59 -6.52 -3.14
C ALA A 53 5.66 -5.05 -2.72
N ASP A 54 4.59 -4.49 -2.15
CA ASP A 54 4.59 -3.11 -1.66
C ASP A 54 5.50 -2.95 -0.43
N ILE A 55 5.47 -3.92 0.49
CA ILE A 55 6.36 -3.94 1.66
C ILE A 55 7.81 -4.06 1.19
N PHE A 56 8.09 -4.96 0.24
CA PHE A 56 9.42 -5.17 -0.31
C PHE A 56 9.93 -3.91 -1.01
N SER A 57 9.11 -3.27 -1.85
CA SER A 57 9.43 -2.00 -2.51
C SER A 57 9.70 -0.90 -1.49
N LYS A 58 8.92 -0.81 -0.41
CA LYS A 58 9.15 0.18 0.64
C LYS A 58 10.43 -0.05 1.45
N LYS A 59 10.81 -1.31 1.70
CA LYS A 59 11.95 -1.67 2.57
C LYS A 59 13.27 -1.80 1.82
N PHE A 60 13.22 -2.11 0.53
CA PHE A 60 14.38 -2.41 -0.31
C PHE A 60 14.36 -1.67 -1.66
N GLY A 61 13.40 -0.78 -1.92
CA GLY A 61 13.28 -0.04 -3.18
C GLY A 61 14.38 1.00 -3.37
N ASP A 62 15.01 1.47 -2.29
CA ASP A 62 16.24 2.26 -2.33
C ASP A 62 17.44 1.44 -2.82
N LEU A 63 17.35 0.11 -2.79
CA LEU A 63 18.36 -0.79 -3.31
C LEU A 63 17.91 -1.24 -4.71
N GLU A 64 18.35 -0.53 -5.74
CA GLU A 64 17.90 -0.81 -7.10
C GLU A 64 18.42 -2.16 -7.62
N SER A 65 19.65 -2.53 -7.25
CA SER A 65 20.33 -3.76 -7.68
C SER A 65 21.45 -4.18 -6.71
N GLU A 66 21.97 -5.40 -6.85
CA GLU A 66 23.16 -5.84 -6.11
C GLU A 66 24.40 -4.97 -6.38
N ALA A 67 24.57 -4.51 -7.62
CA ALA A 67 25.66 -3.62 -7.98
C ALA A 67 25.57 -2.29 -7.20
N TYR A 68 24.35 -1.78 -7.02
CA TYR A 68 24.10 -0.58 -6.23
C TYR A 68 24.37 -0.79 -4.73
N ILE A 69 24.02 -1.96 -4.18
CA ILE A 69 24.34 -2.32 -2.79
C ILE A 69 25.86 -2.23 -2.54
N ARG A 70 26.68 -2.74 -3.48
CA ARG A 70 28.15 -2.67 -3.38
C ARG A 70 28.72 -1.25 -3.53
N GLN A 71 27.98 -0.33 -4.12
CA GLN A 71 28.36 1.09 -4.18
C GLN A 71 28.05 1.82 -2.88
N ILE A 72 26.93 1.49 -2.23
CA ILE A 72 26.53 2.10 -0.96
C ILE A 72 27.40 1.57 0.20
N PHE A 73 27.69 0.27 0.19
CA PHE A 73 28.45 -0.38 1.24
C PHE A 73 29.85 -0.72 0.73
N PRO A 74 30.90 -0.03 1.20
CA PRO A 74 32.27 -0.22 0.69
C PRO A 74 32.82 -1.62 0.97
N ASP A 75 32.29 -2.32 1.98
CA ASP A 75 32.64 -3.70 2.31
C ASP A 75 31.42 -4.62 2.24
N GLY A 76 31.59 -5.81 1.65
CA GLY A 76 30.53 -6.83 1.52
C GLY A 76 29.98 -7.34 2.86
N VAL A 77 30.77 -7.25 3.94
CA VAL A 77 30.35 -7.57 5.31
C VAL A 77 29.34 -6.54 5.82
N SER A 78 29.61 -5.25 5.60
CA SER A 78 28.72 -4.14 5.97
C SER A 78 27.41 -4.21 5.18
N ALA A 79 27.46 -4.56 3.90
CA ALA A 79 26.28 -4.80 3.07
C ALA A 79 25.40 -5.94 3.64
N SER A 80 26.03 -7.08 3.95
CA SER A 80 25.31 -8.25 4.45
C SER A 80 24.67 -7.97 5.81
N GLN A 81 25.38 -7.28 6.71
CA GLN A 81 24.83 -6.91 8.02
C GLN A 81 23.67 -5.91 7.90
N ALA A 82 23.76 -4.92 7.00
CA ALA A 82 22.70 -3.95 6.78
C ALA A 82 21.42 -4.60 6.22
N LEU A 83 21.58 -5.49 5.24
CA LEU A 83 20.47 -6.27 4.68
C LEU A 83 19.85 -7.20 5.72
N LYS A 84 20.67 -7.87 6.53
CA LYS A 84 20.22 -8.72 7.63
C LYS A 84 19.38 -7.94 8.62
N ASN A 85 19.84 -6.77 9.07
CA ASN A 85 19.10 -5.92 10.01
C ASN A 85 17.73 -5.50 9.44
N ARG A 86 17.68 -5.09 8.16
CA ARG A 86 16.43 -4.71 7.48
C ARG A 86 15.47 -5.90 7.35
N LEU A 87 15.99 -7.08 6.99
CA LEU A 87 15.18 -8.31 6.89
C LEU A 87 14.66 -8.76 8.25
N THR A 88 15.47 -8.73 9.32
CA THR A 88 15.03 -9.03 10.70
C THR A 88 13.90 -8.10 11.13
N GLU A 89 14.03 -6.80 10.86
CA GLU A 89 12.97 -5.85 11.20
C GLU A 89 11.71 -6.09 10.36
N THR A 90 11.86 -6.44 9.09
CA THR A 90 10.75 -6.77 8.21
C THR A 90 10.03 -8.05 8.66
N LYS A 91 10.78 -9.10 9.06
CA LYS A 91 10.24 -10.33 9.67
C LYS A 91 9.45 -10.03 10.95
N ARG A 92 9.94 -9.10 11.77
CA ARG A 92 9.28 -8.69 13.03
C ARG A 92 8.00 -7.88 12.79
N THR A 93 7.98 -7.03 11.77
CA THR A 93 6.87 -6.08 11.50
C THR A 93 5.83 -6.62 10.52
N HIS A 94 6.22 -7.57 9.67
CA HIS A 94 5.40 -8.12 8.59
C HIS A 94 5.48 -9.66 8.57
N THR A 95 5.30 -10.29 9.72
CA THR A 95 5.45 -11.74 9.91
C THR A 95 4.63 -12.57 8.92
N GLU A 96 3.37 -12.19 8.68
CA GLU A 96 2.46 -12.93 7.79
C GLU A 96 2.90 -12.87 6.32
N GLN A 97 3.47 -11.75 5.88
CA GLN A 97 3.94 -11.52 4.52
C GLN A 97 5.42 -11.89 4.32
N PHE A 98 6.16 -12.17 5.39
CA PHE A 98 7.60 -12.34 5.33
C PHE A 98 8.05 -13.46 4.40
N GLY A 99 7.28 -14.56 4.32
CA GLY A 99 7.58 -15.66 3.40
C GLY A 99 7.67 -15.22 1.94
N GLU A 100 6.71 -14.42 1.48
CA GLU A 100 6.71 -13.85 0.13
C GLU A 100 7.79 -12.78 -0.04
N ILE A 101 7.99 -11.93 0.97
CA ILE A 101 9.06 -10.91 0.97
C ILE A 101 10.44 -11.56 0.84
N ALA A 102 10.67 -12.69 1.51
CA ALA A 102 11.92 -13.45 1.44
C ALA A 102 12.14 -14.04 0.04
N GLN A 103 11.08 -14.51 -0.63
CA GLN A 103 11.16 -14.97 -2.02
C GLN A 103 11.51 -13.83 -2.98
N LEU A 104 10.86 -12.67 -2.84
CA LEU A 104 11.17 -11.48 -3.63
C LEU A 104 12.61 -11.01 -3.40
N PHE A 105 13.09 -11.08 -2.15
CA PHE A 105 14.47 -10.76 -1.81
C PHE A 105 15.46 -11.72 -2.47
N ALA A 106 15.27 -13.03 -2.34
CA ALA A 106 16.15 -14.02 -2.94
C ALA A 106 16.18 -13.93 -4.48
N ALA A 107 15.04 -13.62 -5.09
CA ALA A 107 14.95 -13.42 -6.54
C ALA A 107 15.68 -12.15 -7.01
N LYS A 108 15.58 -11.05 -6.26
CA LYS A 108 16.20 -9.77 -6.63
C LYS A 108 17.70 -9.69 -6.25
N TYR A 109 18.09 -10.36 -5.16
CA TYR A 109 19.45 -10.32 -4.60
C TYR A 109 19.99 -11.74 -4.31
N PRO A 110 20.17 -12.59 -5.35
CA PRO A 110 20.60 -13.98 -5.19
C PRO A 110 21.95 -14.12 -4.47
N GLY A 111 22.88 -13.19 -4.64
CA GLY A 111 24.19 -13.18 -3.97
C GLY A 111 24.11 -12.97 -2.46
N TYR A 112 22.98 -12.48 -1.96
CA TYR A 112 22.70 -12.24 -0.53
C TYR A 112 21.64 -13.19 0.03
N ALA A 113 21.17 -14.17 -0.75
CA ALA A 113 20.12 -15.11 -0.32
C ALA A 113 20.49 -15.90 0.95
N LYS A 114 21.80 -16.17 1.16
CA LYS A 114 22.30 -16.82 2.39
C LYS A 114 21.91 -16.10 3.68
N ILE A 115 21.66 -14.80 3.64
CA ILE A 115 21.19 -14.03 4.81
C ILE A 115 19.85 -14.60 5.32
N LEU A 116 18.98 -15.07 4.43
CA LEU A 116 17.68 -15.64 4.81
C LEU A 116 17.79 -16.94 5.61
N GLU A 117 18.88 -17.70 5.42
CA GLU A 117 19.16 -18.94 6.18
C GLU A 117 19.56 -18.63 7.63
N GLU A 118 20.02 -17.41 7.91
CA GLU A 118 20.48 -16.97 9.22
C GLU A 118 19.43 -16.18 10.02
N LEU A 119 18.19 -16.08 9.51
CA LEU A 119 17.08 -15.26 10.06
C LEU A 119 15.97 -16.08 10.71
#